data_AF-A0A1W1H457-F1
#
_entry.id   AF-A0A1W1H457-F1
#
_cell.length_a   1.000
_cell.length_b   1.000
_cell.length_c   1.000
_cell.angle_alpha   90.00
_cell.angle_beta   90.00
_cell.angle_gamma   90.00
#
_symmetry.space_group_name_H-M   'P 1'
#
loop_
_entity.id
_entity.type
_entity.pdbx_description
1 polymer ?
#
loop_
_entity_poly.entity_id
_entity_poly.type
_entity_poly.pdbx_seq_one_letter_code
_entity_poly.pdbx_strand_id
1 'polypeptide(L)'
;MNTDAPLENMDEWPELPSSAYTDAGTSEINNEWLEGATPAEQAAALLEWFQARFQDPAHETPYMSSEGGYIWIHGGPYDAKEELEERFSGLVPDEVITFVAEHVEEVDGVWEWAPTDVTYYDEEQDLIVQDKDVPLQRLEERLEALMAVLTLQGASHAVDMARSLAYAGVVSALETFLWETMAYWIQNDQETVRSLIETHPDFRERKIRLGDIFGQFTSLEKQVRAHMQHMTWHRWDDAERFLELGLGIKAPSFKVFEEPTKIRHDVIHRSGHTVDGEPIAISNGQVHDLAEQVLRFASEVHALIDQAKIQPNEGFDGVDF
;
A
#
# COMPACT_ATOMS: atom_id res chain seq x y z
N MET A 1 8.55 -4.75 -37.28
CA MET A 1 9.83 -4.69 -36.55
C MET A 1 9.91 -5.94 -35.71
N ASN A 2 11.07 -6.56 -35.65
CA ASN A 2 11.25 -7.88 -35.04
C ASN A 2 11.32 -7.67 -33.51
N THR A 3 10.22 -7.94 -32.80
CA THR A 3 10.07 -7.67 -31.35
C THR A 3 10.66 -8.77 -30.45
N ASP A 4 11.34 -9.75 -31.04
CA ASP A 4 12.04 -10.86 -30.34
C ASP A 4 13.57 -10.66 -30.31
N ALA A 5 14.07 -9.42 -30.38
CA ALA A 5 15.50 -9.18 -30.21
C ALA A 5 15.89 -9.50 -28.75
N PRO A 6 17.02 -10.19 -28.49
CA PRO A 6 17.53 -10.38 -27.14
C PRO A 6 17.74 -9.02 -26.48
N LEU A 7 17.40 -8.89 -25.19
CA LEU A 7 17.51 -7.64 -24.40
C LEU A 7 18.88 -6.95 -24.57
N GLU A 8 19.95 -7.73 -24.75
CA GLU A 8 21.32 -7.26 -25.02
C GLU A 8 21.49 -6.42 -26.30
N ASN A 9 20.49 -6.38 -27.20
CA ASN A 9 20.52 -5.62 -28.45
C ASN A 9 19.47 -4.49 -28.49
N MET A 10 18.99 -4.06 -27.33
CA MET A 10 17.98 -3.02 -27.22
C MET A 10 18.64 -1.63 -27.27
N ASP A 11 18.52 -0.95 -28.42
CA ASP A 11 19.10 0.38 -28.64
C ASP A 11 18.22 1.50 -28.06
N GLU A 12 16.91 1.29 -27.95
CA GLU A 12 15.92 2.24 -27.42
C GLU A 12 14.84 1.50 -26.61
N TRP A 13 14.41 2.10 -25.50
CA TRP A 13 13.33 1.59 -24.66
C TRP A 13 11.96 1.79 -25.35
N PRO A 14 11.10 0.76 -25.45
CA PRO A 14 9.78 0.91 -26.07
C PRO A 14 8.88 1.86 -25.25
N GLU A 15 8.08 2.67 -25.94
CA GLU A 15 7.01 3.45 -25.30
C GLU A 15 5.88 2.53 -24.85
N LEU A 16 5.46 2.67 -23.60
CA LEU A 16 4.41 1.84 -23.01
C LEU A 16 3.01 2.39 -23.29
N PRO A 17 2.02 1.53 -23.58
CA PRO A 17 0.64 1.96 -23.73
C PRO A 17 0.03 2.35 -22.37
N SER A 18 -1.02 3.17 -22.36
CA SER A 18 -1.71 3.55 -21.11
C SER A 18 -2.30 2.35 -20.35
N SER A 19 -2.56 1.22 -21.02
CA SER A 19 -3.01 -0.02 -20.39
C SER A 19 -1.94 -0.71 -19.55
N ALA A 20 -0.67 -0.32 -19.69
CA ALA A 20 0.44 -0.85 -18.91
C ALA A 20 0.38 -0.44 -17.43
N TYR A 21 -0.39 0.61 -17.09
CA TYR A 21 -0.46 1.14 -15.74
C TYR A 21 -1.83 0.91 -15.11
N THR A 22 -1.84 0.51 -13.85
CA THR A 22 -3.02 0.65 -12.98
C THR A 22 -3.18 2.08 -12.49
N ASP A 23 -2.05 2.80 -12.33
CA ASP A 23 -2.00 4.21 -11.99
C ASP A 23 -0.85 4.89 -12.74
N ALA A 24 -1.20 5.75 -13.70
CA ALA A 24 -0.22 6.49 -14.51
C ALA A 24 0.47 7.62 -13.73
N GLY A 25 -0.07 8.07 -12.59
CA GLY A 25 0.54 9.12 -11.77
C GLY A 25 1.73 8.61 -10.95
N THR A 26 1.70 7.34 -10.55
CA THR A 26 2.75 6.67 -9.75
C THR A 26 3.55 5.65 -10.56
N SER A 27 3.28 5.56 -11.87
CA SER A 27 3.81 4.51 -12.76
C SER A 27 3.63 3.09 -12.21
N GLU A 28 2.54 2.83 -11.48
CA GLU A 28 2.25 1.47 -10.97
C GLU A 28 1.79 0.56 -12.11
N ILE A 29 2.47 -0.57 -12.27
CA ILE A 29 2.33 -1.45 -13.43
C ILE A 29 1.19 -2.45 -13.25
N ASN A 30 0.38 -2.59 -14.30
CA ASN A 30 -0.68 -3.57 -14.37
C ASN A 30 -0.12 -4.99 -14.61
N ASN A 31 -0.26 -5.85 -13.60
CA ASN A 31 0.22 -7.23 -13.66
C ASN A 31 -0.38 -8.03 -14.82
N GLU A 32 -1.68 -7.90 -15.10
CA GLU A 32 -2.34 -8.64 -16.19
C GLU A 32 -1.78 -8.26 -17.56
N TRP A 33 -1.43 -6.98 -17.74
CA TRP A 33 -0.78 -6.51 -18.96
C TRP A 33 0.69 -6.99 -19.02
N LEU A 34 1.41 -6.91 -17.90
CA LEU A 34 2.83 -7.21 -17.81
C LEU A 34 3.15 -8.69 -18.12
N GLU A 35 2.32 -9.62 -17.66
CA GLU A 35 2.47 -11.05 -17.95
C GLU A 35 2.34 -11.38 -19.45
N GLY A 36 1.59 -10.56 -20.21
CA GLY A 36 1.38 -10.71 -21.64
C GLY A 36 2.33 -9.89 -22.52
N ALA A 37 3.16 -9.04 -21.93
CA ALA A 37 4.05 -8.12 -22.64
C ALA A 37 5.33 -8.82 -23.15
N THR A 38 5.97 -8.24 -24.17
CA THR A 38 7.27 -8.74 -24.65
C THR A 38 8.38 -8.46 -23.62
N PRO A 39 9.51 -9.20 -23.63
CA PRO A 39 10.60 -8.94 -22.68
C PRO A 39 11.11 -7.49 -22.70
N ALA A 40 11.14 -6.85 -23.87
CA ALA A 40 11.53 -5.44 -24.00
C ALA A 40 10.51 -4.48 -23.35
N GLU A 41 9.22 -4.74 -23.52
CA GLU A 41 8.15 -3.96 -22.87
C GLU A 41 8.12 -4.22 -21.36
N GLN A 42 8.36 -5.45 -20.92
CA GLN A 42 8.52 -5.79 -19.50
C GLN A 42 9.70 -5.02 -18.91
N ALA A 43 10.86 -5.05 -19.57
CA ALA A 43 12.03 -4.31 -19.11
C ALA A 43 11.74 -2.80 -19.00
N ALA A 44 11.08 -2.20 -20.01
CA ALA A 44 10.70 -0.79 -19.97
C ALA A 44 9.73 -0.47 -18.81
N ALA A 45 8.74 -1.35 -18.57
CA ALA A 45 7.80 -1.19 -17.47
C ALA A 45 8.49 -1.27 -16.10
N LEU A 46 9.42 -2.21 -15.92
CA LEU A 46 10.22 -2.34 -14.71
C LEU A 46 11.10 -1.09 -14.50
N LEU A 47 11.72 -0.58 -15.57
CA LEU A 47 12.56 0.62 -15.50
C LEU A 47 11.74 1.86 -15.10
N GLU A 48 10.60 2.10 -15.76
CA GLU A 48 9.74 3.24 -15.43
C GLU A 48 9.17 3.16 -14.01
N TRP A 49 8.79 1.95 -13.58
CA TRP A 49 8.33 1.70 -12.21
C TRP A 49 9.42 2.03 -11.18
N PHE A 50 10.66 1.62 -11.46
CA PHE A 50 11.81 1.84 -10.59
C PHE A 50 12.16 3.33 -10.52
N GLN A 51 12.30 4.00 -11.66
CA GLN A 51 12.62 5.44 -11.73
C GLN A 51 11.53 6.33 -11.13
N ALA A 52 10.28 5.87 -11.11
CA ALA A 52 9.22 6.58 -10.40
C ALA A 52 9.38 6.51 -8.88
N ARG A 53 10.02 5.47 -8.33
CA ARG A 53 10.11 5.18 -6.88
C ARG A 53 11.47 5.45 -6.28
N PHE A 54 12.53 5.39 -7.09
CA PHE A 54 13.90 5.47 -6.63
C PHE A 54 14.70 6.49 -7.45
N GLN A 55 15.59 7.19 -6.77
CA GLN A 55 16.45 8.20 -7.36
C GLN A 55 17.86 8.16 -6.77
N ASP A 56 18.79 8.84 -7.45
CA ASP A 56 20.14 9.07 -6.94
C ASP A 56 20.07 9.80 -5.58
N PRO A 57 20.70 9.26 -4.52
CA PRO A 57 20.73 9.90 -3.21
C PRO A 57 21.35 11.31 -3.21
N ALA A 58 22.18 11.65 -4.20
CA ALA A 58 22.75 12.99 -4.36
C ALA A 58 21.71 14.11 -4.53
N HIS A 59 20.47 13.80 -4.92
CA HIS A 59 19.44 14.80 -5.10
C HIS A 59 18.86 15.30 -3.77
N GLU A 60 18.25 14.42 -2.99
CA GLU A 60 17.45 14.81 -1.81
C GLU A 60 17.84 14.09 -0.53
N THR A 61 18.92 13.28 -0.55
CA THR A 61 19.42 12.64 0.67
C THR A 61 20.54 13.49 1.28
N PRO A 62 20.40 13.97 2.54
CA PRO A 62 21.44 14.75 3.20
C PRO A 62 22.78 14.01 3.25
N TYR A 63 23.90 14.71 3.07
CA TYR A 63 25.24 14.11 3.05
C TYR A 63 26.12 14.61 4.21
N MET A 64 26.68 13.69 5.00
CA MET A 64 27.63 13.99 6.08
C MET A 64 29.08 13.90 5.60
N SER A 65 29.66 15.06 5.29
CA SER A 65 31.04 15.15 4.79
C SER A 65 32.12 14.72 5.79
N SER A 66 31.83 14.70 7.09
CA SER A 66 32.78 14.29 8.14
C SER A 66 32.98 12.78 8.22
N GLU A 67 31.93 11.99 7.96
CA GLU A 67 31.96 10.52 8.00
C GLU A 67 31.95 9.89 6.60
N GLY A 68 31.61 10.67 5.57
CA GLY A 68 31.68 10.26 4.18
C GLY A 68 30.52 9.33 3.79
N GLY A 69 29.29 9.80 3.96
CA GLY A 69 28.09 9.04 3.61
C GLY A 69 26.80 9.86 3.60
N TYR A 70 25.76 9.29 3.01
CA TYR A 70 24.40 9.82 3.01
C TYR A 70 23.69 9.51 4.34
N ILE A 71 22.75 10.37 4.74
CA ILE A 71 21.84 10.15 5.86
C ILE A 71 20.46 9.82 5.29
N TRP A 72 20.07 8.56 5.40
CA TRP A 72 18.83 8.00 4.83
C TRP A 72 17.58 8.36 5.65
N ILE A 73 17.24 9.65 5.73
CA ILE A 73 16.11 10.15 6.53
C ILE A 73 14.73 9.75 5.96
N HIS A 74 14.66 9.42 4.67
CA HIS A 74 13.43 9.01 3.97
C HIS A 74 13.37 7.49 3.71
N GLY A 75 14.33 6.71 4.20
CA GLY A 75 14.53 5.30 3.87
C GLY A 75 15.68 5.08 2.90
N GLY A 76 16.06 3.82 2.70
CA GLY A 76 17.26 3.41 1.97
C GLY A 76 18.48 3.13 2.88
N PRO A 77 19.63 2.70 2.33
CA PRO A 77 19.88 2.51 0.91
C PRO A 77 19.13 1.29 0.36
N TYR A 78 18.47 1.45 -0.78
CA TYR A 78 17.81 0.36 -1.49
C TYR A 78 18.72 -0.24 -2.56
N ASP A 79 18.62 -1.55 -2.77
CA ASP A 79 19.31 -2.30 -3.81
C ASP A 79 18.35 -2.51 -4.99
N ALA A 80 18.77 -2.14 -6.20
CA ALA A 80 17.86 -2.12 -7.35
C ALA A 80 17.32 -3.51 -7.68
N LYS A 81 18.16 -4.53 -7.54
CA LYS A 81 17.79 -5.91 -7.82
C LYS A 81 16.80 -6.43 -6.77
N GLU A 82 17.05 -6.18 -5.49
CA GLU A 82 16.14 -6.62 -4.41
C GLU A 82 14.73 -6.02 -4.58
N GLU A 83 14.62 -4.72 -4.83
CA GLU A 83 13.32 -4.04 -4.98
C GLU A 83 12.54 -4.50 -6.22
N LEU A 84 13.25 -4.73 -7.34
CA LEU A 84 12.64 -5.26 -8.57
C LEU A 84 12.22 -6.73 -8.40
N GLU A 85 13.03 -7.55 -7.73
CA GLU A 85 12.68 -8.95 -7.40
C GLU A 85 11.45 -9.00 -6.49
N GLU A 86 11.39 -8.18 -5.45
CA GLU A 86 10.25 -8.15 -4.52
C GLU A 86 8.93 -7.87 -5.25
N ARG A 87 8.91 -6.91 -6.18
CA ARG A 87 7.68 -6.53 -6.89
C ARG A 87 7.31 -7.45 -8.05
N PHE A 88 8.29 -7.98 -8.79
CA PHE A 88 8.06 -8.62 -10.09
C PHE A 88 8.45 -10.10 -10.17
N SER A 89 9.02 -10.68 -9.10
CA SER A 89 9.31 -12.10 -9.06
C SER A 89 8.04 -12.93 -9.29
N GLY A 90 8.14 -13.88 -10.24
CA GLY A 90 7.02 -14.72 -10.65
C GLY A 90 6.07 -14.08 -11.68
N LEU A 91 6.18 -12.78 -11.97
CA LEU A 91 5.42 -12.11 -13.03
C LEU A 91 6.21 -12.01 -14.34
N VAL A 92 7.53 -11.80 -14.24
CA VAL A 92 8.45 -11.72 -15.38
C VAL A 92 9.64 -12.66 -15.18
N PRO A 93 10.36 -13.04 -16.26
CA PRO A 93 11.59 -13.83 -16.13
C PRO A 93 12.68 -13.11 -15.33
N ASP A 94 13.42 -13.84 -14.49
CA ASP A 94 14.54 -13.29 -13.67
C ASP A 94 15.62 -12.59 -14.49
N GLU A 95 15.80 -12.99 -15.75
CA GLU A 95 16.71 -12.35 -16.70
C GLU A 95 16.31 -10.91 -17.03
N VAL A 96 15.00 -10.61 -17.08
CA VAL A 96 14.47 -9.25 -17.29
C VAL A 96 14.77 -8.39 -16.06
N ILE A 97 14.52 -8.92 -14.86
CA ILE A 97 14.79 -8.22 -13.60
C ILE A 97 16.27 -7.90 -13.47
N THR A 98 17.13 -8.89 -13.70
CA THR A 98 18.58 -8.73 -13.65
C THR A 98 19.06 -7.70 -14.67
N PHE A 99 18.55 -7.75 -15.90
CA PHE A 99 18.90 -6.78 -16.94
C PHE A 99 18.55 -5.34 -16.56
N VAL A 100 17.36 -5.10 -15.99
CA VAL A 100 16.95 -3.75 -15.58
C VAL A 100 17.75 -3.28 -14.36
N ALA A 101 18.00 -4.15 -13.38
CA ALA A 101 18.81 -3.82 -12.21
C ALA A 101 20.24 -3.41 -12.61
N GLU A 102 20.90 -4.20 -13.46
CA GLU A 102 22.23 -3.89 -13.98
C GLU A 102 22.21 -2.57 -14.78
N HIS A 103 21.16 -2.33 -15.58
CA HIS A 103 21.02 -1.10 -16.35
C HIS A 103 20.98 0.14 -15.46
N VAL A 104 20.14 0.16 -14.42
CA VAL A 104 20.04 1.33 -13.54
C VAL A 104 21.33 1.56 -12.75
N GLU A 105 22.00 0.50 -12.32
CA GLU A 105 23.25 0.59 -11.56
C GLU A 105 24.45 1.04 -12.41
N GLU A 106 24.54 0.57 -13.66
CA GLU A 106 25.66 0.91 -14.55
C GLU A 106 25.56 2.32 -15.14
N VAL A 107 24.36 2.78 -15.49
CA VAL A 107 24.15 4.08 -16.16
C VAL A 107 24.51 5.24 -15.25
N ASP A 108 24.14 5.16 -13.97
CA ASP A 108 24.36 6.22 -13.00
C ASP A 108 25.57 5.95 -12.07
N GLY A 109 26.09 4.72 -12.07
CA GLY A 109 27.15 4.30 -11.14
C GLY A 109 26.69 4.29 -9.69
N VAL A 110 25.36 4.27 -9.49
CA VAL A 110 24.67 4.32 -8.20
C VAL A 110 24.23 2.90 -7.84
N TRP A 111 24.69 2.43 -6.68
CA TRP A 111 24.38 1.09 -6.16
C TRP A 111 23.54 1.15 -4.87
N GLU A 112 23.20 2.37 -4.45
CA GLU A 112 22.45 2.65 -3.22
C GLU A 112 21.42 3.72 -3.54
N TRP A 113 20.17 3.31 -3.61
CA TRP A 113 19.10 4.17 -4.10
C TRP A 113 18.34 4.81 -2.94
N ALA A 114 17.97 6.08 -3.14
CA ALA A 114 17.05 6.80 -2.26
C ALA A 114 15.63 6.68 -2.81
N PRO A 115 14.60 6.73 -1.96
CA PRO A 115 13.23 6.86 -2.44
C PRO A 115 13.03 8.21 -3.16
N THR A 116 12.01 8.31 -3.99
CA THR A 116 11.49 9.57 -4.57
C THR A 116 10.30 10.08 -3.75
N ASP A 117 9.82 11.29 -4.07
CA ASP A 117 8.55 11.86 -3.56
C ASP A 117 7.35 10.91 -3.70
N VAL A 118 7.36 9.99 -4.67
CA VAL A 118 6.28 8.98 -4.86
C VAL A 118 6.22 7.99 -3.69
N THR A 119 7.34 7.79 -3.00
CA THR A 119 7.49 6.86 -1.87
C THR A 119 7.93 7.56 -0.58
N TYR A 120 8.10 8.89 -0.62
CA TYR A 120 8.37 9.67 0.57
C TYR A 120 7.17 9.67 1.49
N TYR A 121 7.49 9.59 2.77
CA TYR A 121 6.57 10.01 3.80
C TYR A 121 6.30 11.52 3.68
N ASP A 122 5.10 11.87 3.20
CA ASP A 122 4.62 13.25 3.18
C ASP A 122 3.90 13.57 4.51
N GLU A 123 4.56 14.39 5.35
CA GLU A 123 4.01 14.87 6.63
C GLU A 123 2.72 15.70 6.46
N GLU A 124 2.50 16.33 5.29
CA GLU A 124 1.27 17.09 5.02
C GLU A 124 0.06 16.18 4.72
N GLN A 125 0.31 14.93 4.33
CA GLN A 125 -0.71 13.92 4.07
C GLN A 125 -1.01 13.03 5.28
N ASP A 126 -0.42 13.34 6.44
CA ASP A 126 -0.64 12.56 7.65
C ASP A 126 -2.11 12.57 8.11
N LEU A 127 -2.61 11.38 8.40
CA LEU A 127 -3.85 11.24 9.14
C LEU A 127 -3.61 11.63 10.60
N ILE A 128 -4.21 12.74 11.01
CA ILE A 128 -4.28 13.10 12.43
C ILE A 128 -5.45 12.34 13.07
N VAL A 129 -5.13 11.26 13.76
CA VAL A 129 -6.05 10.50 14.61
C VAL A 129 -5.74 10.83 16.06
N GLN A 130 -6.62 11.60 16.70
CA GLN A 130 -6.35 12.20 18.01
C GLN A 130 -6.43 11.19 19.17
N ASP A 131 -7.24 10.14 19.00
CA ASP A 131 -7.53 9.16 20.04
C ASP A 131 -7.87 7.80 19.41
N LYS A 132 -7.60 6.72 20.14
CA LYS A 132 -7.77 5.33 19.69
C LYS A 132 -9.22 4.98 19.31
N ASP A 133 -10.20 5.70 19.86
CA ASP A 133 -11.63 5.45 19.63
C ASP A 133 -12.16 6.21 18.39
N VAL A 134 -11.43 7.22 17.90
CA VAL A 134 -11.84 8.09 16.78
C VAL A 134 -12.09 7.33 15.48
N PRO A 135 -11.28 6.34 15.07
CA PRO A 135 -11.53 5.58 13.83
C PRO A 135 -12.90 4.90 13.82
N LEU A 136 -13.30 4.26 14.93
CA LEU A 136 -14.60 3.59 15.04
C LEU A 136 -15.75 4.60 15.03
N GLN A 137 -15.62 5.72 15.74
CA GLN A 137 -16.63 6.79 15.73
C GLN A 137 -16.83 7.36 14.32
N ARG A 138 -15.73 7.67 13.61
CA ARG A 138 -15.81 8.17 12.23
C ARG A 138 -16.40 7.14 11.27
N LEU A 139 -16.12 5.85 11.48
CA LEU A 139 -16.76 4.77 10.71
C LEU A 139 -18.28 4.79 10.91
N GLU A 140 -18.75 4.85 12.16
CA GLU A 140 -20.18 4.91 12.48
C GLU A 140 -20.86 6.09 11.80
N GLU A 141 -20.26 7.29 11.88
CA GLU A 141 -20.75 8.51 11.21
C GLU A 141 -20.82 8.35 9.68
N ARG A 142 -19.77 7.76 9.06
CA ARG A 142 -19.74 7.49 7.62
C ARG A 142 -20.83 6.51 7.20
N LEU A 143 -21.02 5.43 7.95
CA LEU A 143 -22.07 4.45 7.67
C LEU A 143 -23.46 5.08 7.81
N GLU A 144 -23.71 5.90 8.84
CA GLU A 144 -24.97 6.63 9.00
C GLU A 144 -25.24 7.55 7.80
N ALA A 145 -24.24 8.30 7.35
CA ALA A 145 -24.37 9.16 6.17
C ALA A 145 -24.69 8.35 4.91
N LEU A 146 -24.05 7.20 4.71
CA LEU A 146 -24.33 6.29 3.59
C LEU A 146 -25.74 5.72 3.65
N MET A 147 -26.26 5.41 4.84
CA MET A 147 -27.66 5.00 5.01
C MET A 147 -28.62 6.14 4.65
N ALA A 148 -28.27 7.39 4.96
CA ALA A 148 -29.06 8.55 4.56
C ALA A 148 -29.12 8.71 3.03
N VAL A 149 -28.04 8.39 2.30
CA VAL A 149 -28.03 8.38 0.82
C VAL A 149 -29.10 7.44 0.25
N LEU A 150 -29.37 6.32 0.90
CA LEU A 150 -30.41 5.36 0.47
C LEU A 150 -31.83 5.90 0.56
N THR A 151 -32.04 7.02 1.27
CA THR A 151 -33.34 7.67 1.44
C THR A 151 -33.62 8.73 0.38
N LEU A 152 -32.63 9.08 -0.45
CA LEU A 152 -32.76 10.08 -1.50
C LEU A 152 -33.84 9.69 -2.51
N GLN A 153 -34.64 10.68 -2.92
CA GLN A 153 -35.69 10.53 -3.92
C GLN A 153 -35.32 11.30 -5.18
N GLY A 154 -35.68 10.75 -6.34
CA GLY A 154 -35.35 11.37 -7.62
C GLY A 154 -35.70 10.46 -8.80
N ALA A 155 -35.10 10.75 -9.95
CA ALA A 155 -35.20 9.86 -11.11
C ALA A 155 -34.60 8.48 -10.78
N SER A 156 -35.21 7.40 -11.27
CA SER A 156 -34.83 6.03 -10.92
C SER A 156 -33.34 5.75 -11.12
N HIS A 157 -32.79 6.13 -12.27
CA HIS A 157 -31.37 5.96 -12.58
C HIS A 157 -30.43 6.72 -11.61
N ALA A 158 -30.85 7.87 -11.10
CA ALA A 158 -30.06 8.64 -10.14
C ALA A 158 -30.11 7.99 -8.75
N VAL A 159 -31.27 7.45 -8.36
CA VAL A 159 -31.42 6.69 -7.10
C VAL A 159 -30.61 5.39 -7.16
N ASP A 160 -30.63 4.69 -8.29
CA ASP A 160 -29.85 3.46 -8.47
C ASP A 160 -28.34 3.75 -8.46
N MET A 161 -27.89 4.83 -9.12
CA MET A 161 -26.50 5.28 -9.06
C MET A 161 -26.07 5.65 -7.64
N ALA A 162 -26.89 6.42 -6.92
CA ALA A 162 -26.62 6.80 -5.54
C ALA A 162 -26.48 5.56 -4.63
N ARG A 163 -27.30 4.54 -4.84
CA ARG A 163 -27.23 3.27 -4.11
C ARG A 163 -25.95 2.49 -4.43
N SER A 164 -25.54 2.42 -5.69
CA SER A 164 -24.28 1.78 -6.09
C SER A 164 -23.08 2.48 -5.48
N LEU A 165 -23.06 3.82 -5.51
CA LEU A 165 -22.02 4.61 -4.84
C LEU A 165 -22.04 4.44 -3.33
N ALA A 166 -23.22 4.32 -2.70
CA ALA A 166 -23.32 4.04 -1.27
C ALA A 166 -22.74 2.66 -0.93
N TYR A 167 -22.99 1.63 -1.75
CA TYR A 167 -22.40 0.30 -1.59
C TYR A 167 -20.86 0.36 -1.62
N ALA A 168 -20.29 1.01 -2.64
CA ALA A 168 -18.85 1.20 -2.74
C ALA A 168 -18.29 2.00 -1.54
N GLY A 169 -19.04 3.03 -1.11
CA GLY A 169 -18.71 3.85 0.06
C GLY A 169 -18.62 3.05 1.36
N VAL A 170 -19.43 2.01 1.55
CA VAL A 170 -19.35 1.15 2.75
C VAL A 170 -18.02 0.39 2.81
N VAL A 171 -17.53 -0.13 1.66
CA VAL A 171 -16.22 -0.80 1.58
C VAL A 171 -15.10 0.21 1.85
N SER A 172 -15.16 1.39 1.23
CA SER A 172 -14.18 2.46 1.47
C SER A 172 -14.18 2.96 2.92
N ALA A 173 -15.32 2.93 3.60
CA ALA A 173 -15.40 3.26 5.03
C ALA A 173 -14.65 2.23 5.88
N LEU A 174 -14.73 0.93 5.56
CA LEU A 174 -13.94 -0.12 6.20
C LEU A 174 -12.44 0.06 5.95
N GLU A 175 -12.03 0.30 4.70
CA GLU A 175 -10.63 0.58 4.34
C GLU A 175 -10.07 1.76 5.15
N THR A 176 -10.84 2.85 5.23
CA THR A 176 -10.46 4.04 6.00
C THR A 176 -10.34 3.75 7.49
N PHE A 177 -11.25 2.96 8.05
CA PHE A 177 -11.18 2.55 9.46
C PHE A 177 -9.87 1.79 9.75
N LEU A 178 -9.52 0.81 8.92
CA LEU A 178 -8.30 0.01 9.10
C LEU A 178 -7.04 0.89 9.05
N TRP A 179 -6.97 1.78 8.07
CA TRP A 179 -5.87 2.73 7.92
C TRP A 179 -5.77 3.69 9.11
N GLU A 180 -6.87 4.34 9.49
CA GLU A 180 -6.91 5.27 10.63
C GLU A 180 -6.52 4.57 11.94
N THR A 181 -6.99 3.33 12.16
CA THR A 181 -6.63 2.53 13.33
C THR A 181 -5.13 2.23 13.37
N MET A 182 -4.56 1.73 12.28
CA MET A 182 -3.13 1.42 12.26
C MET A 182 -2.26 2.67 12.37
N ALA A 183 -2.66 3.77 11.72
CA ALA A 183 -1.93 5.04 11.78
C ALA A 183 -1.85 5.57 13.22
N TYR A 184 -2.95 5.48 13.98
CA TYR A 184 -2.96 5.84 15.38
C TYR A 184 -1.95 5.02 16.20
N TRP A 185 -1.95 3.69 16.05
CA TRP A 185 -1.09 2.83 16.86
C TRP A 185 0.39 2.96 16.50
N ILE A 186 0.72 3.15 15.22
CA ILE A 186 2.10 3.41 14.80
C ILE A 186 2.61 4.76 15.34
N GLN A 187 1.73 5.75 15.44
CA GLN A 187 2.07 7.04 16.04
C GLN A 187 2.27 7.00 17.56
N ASN A 188 1.50 6.16 18.25
CA ASN A 188 1.35 6.26 19.70
C ASN A 188 1.93 5.07 20.47
N ASP A 189 2.37 4.00 19.79
CA ASP A 189 2.90 2.79 20.42
C ASP A 189 4.16 2.28 19.71
N GLN A 190 5.32 2.57 20.32
CA GLN A 190 6.63 2.15 19.79
C GLN A 190 6.76 0.62 19.66
N GLU A 191 6.07 -0.16 20.49
CA GLU A 191 6.07 -1.62 20.40
C GLU A 191 5.36 -2.10 19.12
N THR A 192 4.33 -1.38 18.64
CA THR A 192 3.72 -1.65 17.32
C THR A 192 4.73 -1.49 16.21
N VAL A 193 5.46 -0.37 16.18
CA VAL A 193 6.50 -0.09 15.18
C VAL A 193 7.60 -1.15 15.22
N ARG A 194 8.09 -1.44 16.42
CA ARG A 194 9.10 -2.47 16.64
C ARG A 194 8.65 -3.84 16.14
N SER A 195 7.44 -4.25 16.51
CA SER A 195 6.91 -5.57 16.16
C SER A 195 6.78 -5.71 14.63
N LEU A 196 6.28 -4.68 13.95
CA LEU A 196 6.22 -4.68 12.48
C LEU A 196 7.59 -4.83 11.84
N ILE A 197 8.58 -4.07 12.30
CA ILE A 197 9.95 -4.14 11.76
C ILE A 197 10.58 -5.52 11.98
N GLU A 198 10.37 -6.11 13.15
CA GLU A 198 10.98 -7.41 13.49
C GLU A 198 10.27 -8.60 12.82
N THR A 199 9.00 -8.47 12.45
CA THR A 199 8.16 -9.63 12.08
C THR A 199 7.51 -9.56 10.70
N HIS A 200 7.20 -8.37 10.17
CA HIS A 200 6.54 -8.23 8.88
C HIS A 200 7.55 -8.39 7.73
N PRO A 201 7.27 -9.24 6.71
CA PRO A 201 8.21 -9.47 5.60
C PRO A 201 8.73 -8.18 4.94
N ASP A 202 7.81 -7.25 4.64
CA ASP A 202 8.09 -5.97 3.97
C ASP A 202 9.09 -5.07 4.74
N PHE A 203 9.39 -5.36 6.01
CA PHE A 203 10.37 -4.64 6.82
C PHE A 203 11.52 -5.54 7.28
N ARG A 204 11.23 -6.76 7.74
CA ARG A 204 12.20 -7.69 8.33
C ARG A 204 13.29 -8.11 7.35
N GLU A 205 12.96 -8.19 6.07
CA GLU A 205 13.87 -8.67 5.03
C GLU A 205 14.82 -7.57 4.52
N ARG A 206 14.57 -6.30 4.88
CA ARG A 206 15.39 -5.15 4.48
C ARG A 206 16.80 -5.25 5.08
N LYS A 207 17.82 -5.11 4.22
CA LYS A 207 19.22 -5.11 4.65
C LYS A 207 19.67 -3.70 5.03
N ILE A 208 20.32 -3.59 6.19
CA ILE A 208 20.84 -2.31 6.70
C ILE A 208 22.35 -2.45 6.89
N ARG A 209 23.13 -1.49 6.34
CA ARG A 209 24.57 -1.40 6.61
C ARG A 209 24.78 -0.82 8.01
N LEU A 210 25.75 -1.35 8.75
CA LEU A 210 26.02 -0.93 10.13
C LEU A 210 26.35 0.57 10.27
N GLY A 211 26.95 1.18 9.23
CA GLY A 211 27.27 2.61 9.22
C GLY A 211 26.04 3.53 9.18
N ASP A 212 24.94 3.06 8.59
CA ASP A 212 23.71 3.84 8.39
C ASP A 212 22.72 3.72 9.57
N ILE A 213 23.08 2.91 10.57
CA ILE A 213 22.17 2.48 11.64
C ILE A 213 21.57 3.66 12.41
N PHE A 214 22.35 4.70 12.70
CA PHE A 214 21.85 5.87 13.44
C PHE A 214 20.85 6.70 12.62
N GLY A 215 21.08 6.83 11.31
CA GLY A 215 20.16 7.52 10.40
C GLY A 215 18.85 6.75 10.25
N GLN A 216 18.94 5.43 10.00
CA GLN A 216 17.76 4.59 9.83
C GLN A 216 16.95 4.40 11.11
N PHE A 217 17.62 4.24 12.27
CA PHE A 217 16.94 4.10 13.55
C PHE A 217 16.05 5.31 13.86
N THR A 218 16.49 6.51 13.46
CA THR A 218 15.76 7.76 13.65
C THR A 218 14.54 7.87 12.72
N SER A 219 14.46 7.08 11.64
CA SER A 219 13.40 7.15 10.63
C SER A 219 12.48 5.91 10.59
N LEU A 220 12.66 4.93 11.47
CA LEU A 220 11.90 3.67 11.44
C LEU A 220 10.38 3.86 11.45
N GLU A 221 9.85 4.75 12.30
CA GLU A 221 8.42 5.09 12.29
C GLU A 221 7.98 5.68 10.94
N LYS A 222 8.77 6.60 10.38
CA LYS A 222 8.50 7.21 9.06
C LYS A 222 8.49 6.18 7.95
N GLN A 223 9.39 5.20 8.00
CA GLN A 223 9.45 4.12 7.01
C GLN A 223 8.19 3.24 7.06
N VAL A 224 7.73 2.87 8.26
CA VAL A 224 6.47 2.11 8.41
C VAL A 224 5.28 2.93 7.92
N ARG A 225 5.24 4.23 8.24
CA ARG A 225 4.16 5.14 7.78
C ARG A 225 4.15 5.34 6.27
N ALA A 226 5.31 5.53 5.64
CA ALA A 226 5.43 5.65 4.19
C ALA A 226 4.84 4.40 3.51
N HIS A 227 5.23 3.21 3.98
CA HIS A 227 4.68 1.96 3.47
C HIS A 227 3.15 1.93 3.57
N MET A 228 2.59 2.34 4.70
CA MET A 228 1.14 2.37 4.89
C MET A 228 0.40 3.38 4.00
N GLN A 229 1.01 4.54 3.72
CA GLN A 229 0.41 5.57 2.85
C GLN A 229 0.16 5.02 1.44
N HIS A 230 0.97 4.09 0.98
CA HIS A 230 0.85 3.46 -0.35
C HIS A 230 0.16 2.09 -0.33
N MET A 231 -0.26 1.62 0.84
CA MET A 231 -0.92 0.33 1.00
C MET A 231 -2.35 0.34 0.46
N THR A 232 -2.72 -0.70 -0.28
CA THR A 232 -4.10 -0.93 -0.70
C THR A 232 -4.86 -1.70 0.38
N TRP A 233 -5.59 -0.99 1.25
CA TRP A 233 -6.23 -1.56 2.44
C TRP A 233 -7.36 -2.57 2.16
N HIS A 234 -7.87 -2.65 0.92
CA HIS A 234 -8.79 -3.72 0.52
C HIS A 234 -8.11 -5.02 0.08
N ARG A 235 -6.77 -5.09 0.10
CA ARG A 235 -6.02 -6.36 0.06
C ARG A 235 -6.06 -6.99 1.44
N TRP A 236 -7.06 -7.83 1.65
CA TRP A 236 -7.44 -8.32 2.99
C TRP A 236 -6.36 -9.14 3.70
N ASP A 237 -5.58 -9.93 2.97
CA ASP A 237 -4.48 -10.71 3.56
C ASP A 237 -3.38 -9.81 4.12
N ASP A 238 -3.11 -8.68 3.46
CA ASP A 238 -2.10 -7.72 3.93
C ASP A 238 -2.65 -6.95 5.13
N ALA A 239 -3.90 -6.45 5.05
CA ALA A 239 -4.54 -5.76 6.17
C ALA A 239 -4.62 -6.65 7.43
N GLU A 240 -4.96 -7.94 7.27
CA GLU A 240 -4.94 -8.94 8.35
C GLU A 240 -3.53 -9.04 8.94
N ARG A 241 -2.50 -9.22 8.10
CA ARG A 241 -1.11 -9.35 8.56
C ARG A 241 -0.64 -8.14 9.38
N PHE A 242 -1.00 -6.92 8.99
CA PHE A 242 -0.67 -5.72 9.76
C PHE A 242 -1.37 -5.67 11.12
N LEU A 243 -2.65 -6.06 11.19
CA LEU A 243 -3.37 -6.16 12.47
C LEU A 243 -2.75 -7.24 13.37
N GLU A 244 -2.39 -8.39 12.82
CA GLU A 244 -1.83 -9.49 13.59
C GLU A 244 -0.41 -9.20 14.09
N LEU A 245 0.47 -8.78 13.18
CA LEU A 245 1.88 -8.55 13.50
C LEU A 245 2.11 -7.22 14.21
N GLY A 246 1.39 -6.16 13.86
CA GLY A 246 1.57 -4.85 14.49
C GLY A 246 0.79 -4.68 15.79
N LEU A 247 -0.48 -5.10 15.81
CA LEU A 247 -1.35 -4.87 16.97
C LEU A 247 -1.47 -6.07 17.89
N GLY A 248 -0.93 -7.24 17.50
CA GLY A 248 -0.92 -8.44 18.33
C GLY A 248 -2.30 -9.07 18.52
N ILE A 249 -3.24 -8.81 17.61
CA ILE A 249 -4.60 -9.37 17.65
C ILE A 249 -4.76 -10.49 16.63
N LYS A 250 -5.68 -11.42 16.87
CA LYS A 250 -6.17 -12.29 15.78
C LYS A 250 -7.40 -11.63 15.17
N ALA A 251 -7.27 -11.10 13.96
CA ALA A 251 -8.39 -10.40 13.32
C ALA A 251 -9.57 -11.36 13.06
N PRO A 252 -10.82 -10.86 13.08
CA PRO A 252 -11.94 -11.60 12.52
C PRO A 252 -11.72 -11.85 11.02
N SER A 253 -12.41 -12.85 10.45
CA SER A 253 -12.21 -13.23 9.05
C SER A 253 -12.69 -12.15 8.06
N PHE A 254 -11.82 -11.73 7.15
CA PHE A 254 -12.14 -10.79 6.06
C PHE A 254 -12.90 -11.41 4.88
N LYS A 255 -13.00 -12.75 4.78
CA LYS A 255 -13.62 -13.46 3.65
C LYS A 255 -14.99 -12.93 3.23
N VAL A 256 -15.76 -12.41 4.19
CA VAL A 256 -17.10 -11.87 3.94
C VAL A 256 -17.07 -10.59 3.08
N PHE A 257 -15.92 -9.93 2.98
CA PHE A 257 -15.70 -8.71 2.20
C PHE A 257 -15.07 -8.95 0.82
N GLU A 258 -14.64 -10.17 0.48
CA GLU A 258 -14.05 -10.47 -0.84
C GLU A 258 -15.02 -10.15 -2.00
N GLU A 259 -16.26 -10.63 -1.90
CA GLU A 259 -17.27 -10.38 -2.93
C GLU A 259 -17.72 -8.90 -2.97
N PRO A 260 -17.99 -8.25 -1.82
CA PRO A 260 -18.19 -6.80 -1.79
C PRO A 260 -17.09 -5.96 -2.42
N THR A 261 -15.81 -6.32 -2.25
CA THR A 261 -14.69 -5.60 -2.89
C THR A 261 -14.74 -5.70 -4.40
N LYS A 262 -15.06 -6.88 -4.94
CA LYS A 262 -15.21 -7.07 -6.40
C LYS A 262 -16.36 -6.22 -6.95
N ILE A 263 -17.51 -6.24 -6.27
CA ILE A 263 -18.66 -5.41 -6.66
C ILE A 263 -18.29 -3.91 -6.58
N ARG A 264 -17.59 -3.47 -5.53
CA ARG A 264 -17.08 -2.10 -5.42
C ARG A 264 -16.15 -1.74 -6.58
N HIS A 265 -15.24 -2.64 -6.95
CA HIS A 265 -14.34 -2.43 -8.08
C HIS A 265 -15.11 -2.21 -9.38
N ASP A 266 -16.11 -3.05 -9.66
CA ASP A 266 -16.97 -2.91 -10.84
C ASP A 266 -17.84 -1.64 -10.81
N VAL A 267 -18.36 -1.26 -9.64
CA VAL A 267 -19.09 0.02 -9.46
C VAL A 267 -18.22 1.20 -9.85
N ILE A 268 -16.97 1.26 -9.38
CA ILE A 268 -16.08 2.41 -9.57
C ILE A 268 -15.42 2.41 -10.95
N HIS A 269 -14.84 1.29 -11.36
CA HIS A 269 -13.98 1.22 -12.56
C HIS A 269 -14.73 0.75 -13.81
N ARG A 270 -15.86 0.06 -13.66
CA ARG A 270 -16.70 -0.42 -14.77
C ARG A 270 -18.09 0.22 -14.79
N SER A 271 -18.27 1.32 -14.06
CA SER A 271 -19.54 2.06 -13.97
C SER A 271 -20.73 1.17 -13.62
N GLY A 272 -20.52 0.20 -12.72
CA GLY A 272 -21.57 -0.72 -12.26
C GLY A 272 -21.89 -1.87 -13.21
N HIS A 273 -20.94 -2.27 -14.07
CA HIS A 273 -21.06 -3.44 -14.95
C HIS A 273 -19.98 -4.47 -14.62
N THR A 274 -20.29 -5.75 -14.79
CA THR A 274 -19.31 -6.84 -14.64
C THR A 274 -18.27 -6.81 -15.77
N VAL A 275 -17.27 -7.69 -15.68
CA VAL A 275 -16.28 -7.91 -16.77
C VAL A 275 -16.93 -8.26 -18.10
N ASP A 276 -18.05 -8.97 -18.07
CA ASP A 276 -18.82 -9.38 -19.24
C ASP A 276 -19.76 -8.27 -19.77
N GLY A 277 -19.81 -7.11 -19.11
CA GLY A 277 -20.66 -5.97 -19.46
C GLY A 277 -22.09 -6.05 -18.93
N GLU A 278 -22.39 -6.99 -18.03
CA GLU A 278 -23.72 -7.15 -17.45
C GLU A 278 -23.93 -6.15 -16.30
N PRO A 279 -25.09 -5.48 -16.20
CA PRO A 279 -25.35 -4.49 -15.16
C PRO A 279 -25.48 -5.14 -13.79
N ILE A 280 -24.83 -4.55 -12.78
CA ILE A 280 -24.92 -4.99 -11.39
C ILE A 280 -26.10 -4.30 -10.71
N ALA A 281 -27.09 -5.09 -10.31
CA ALA A 281 -28.24 -4.60 -9.55
C ALA A 281 -27.96 -4.68 -8.05
N ILE A 282 -27.81 -3.52 -7.40
CA ILE A 282 -27.67 -3.42 -5.94
C ILE A 282 -29.03 -3.00 -5.35
N SER A 283 -29.43 -3.63 -4.25
CA SER A 283 -30.63 -3.32 -3.47
C SER A 283 -30.28 -2.58 -2.18
N ASN A 284 -31.23 -1.81 -1.61
CA ASN A 284 -31.00 -1.16 -0.31
C ASN A 284 -30.65 -2.18 0.79
N GLY A 285 -31.27 -3.36 0.76
CA GLY A 285 -30.98 -4.45 1.70
C GLY A 285 -29.51 -4.88 1.65
N GLN A 286 -28.95 -5.06 0.45
CA GLN A 286 -27.52 -5.40 0.31
C GLN A 286 -26.58 -4.33 0.89
N VAL A 287 -26.92 -3.04 0.74
CA VAL A 287 -26.11 -1.95 1.32
C VAL A 287 -26.22 -1.96 2.85
N HIS A 288 -27.44 -2.13 3.39
CA HIS A 288 -27.66 -2.24 4.84
C HIS A 288 -26.93 -3.44 5.44
N ASP A 289 -27.09 -4.63 4.84
CA ASP A 289 -26.46 -5.86 5.30
C ASP A 289 -24.93 -5.74 5.31
N LEU A 290 -24.36 -5.10 4.28
CA LEU A 290 -22.92 -4.86 4.23
C LEU A 290 -22.47 -3.87 5.31
N ALA A 291 -23.21 -2.78 5.52
CA ALA A 291 -22.90 -1.80 6.56
C ALA A 291 -22.94 -2.40 7.97
N GLU A 292 -23.93 -3.26 8.26
CA GLU A 292 -23.99 -4.00 9.54
C GLU A 292 -22.82 -4.96 9.71
N GLN A 293 -22.40 -5.63 8.64
CA GLN A 293 -21.24 -6.52 8.66
C GLN A 293 -19.94 -5.76 8.92
N VAL A 294 -19.75 -4.61 8.25
CA VAL A 294 -18.61 -3.71 8.47
C VAL A 294 -18.58 -3.18 9.89
N LEU A 295 -19.71 -2.69 10.41
CA LEU A 295 -19.77 -2.16 11.77
C LEU A 295 -19.44 -3.25 12.80
N ARG A 296 -20.06 -4.43 12.69
CA ARG A 296 -19.78 -5.55 13.59
C ARG A 296 -18.31 -5.95 13.57
N PHE A 297 -17.73 -6.06 12.37
CA PHE A 297 -16.32 -6.38 12.20
C PHE A 297 -15.41 -5.33 12.86
N ALA A 298 -15.63 -4.05 12.56
CA ALA A 298 -14.82 -2.96 13.10
C ALA A 298 -14.93 -2.83 14.61
N SER A 299 -16.13 -3.01 15.19
CA SER A 299 -16.31 -3.04 16.64
C SER A 299 -15.57 -4.21 17.29
N GLU A 300 -15.57 -5.39 16.66
CA GLU A 300 -14.83 -6.57 17.15
C GLU A 300 -13.32 -6.34 17.10
N VAL A 301 -12.79 -5.84 15.98
CA VAL A 301 -11.37 -5.46 15.83
C VAL A 301 -10.97 -4.45 16.89
N HIS A 302 -11.74 -3.37 17.05
CA HIS A 302 -11.46 -2.33 18.04
C HIS A 302 -11.43 -2.91 19.47
N ALA A 303 -12.40 -3.75 19.83
CA ALA A 303 -12.44 -4.39 21.15
C ALA A 303 -11.27 -5.36 21.39
N LEU A 304 -10.80 -6.07 20.36
CA LEU A 304 -9.62 -6.95 20.44
C LEU A 304 -8.34 -6.15 20.66
N ILE A 305 -8.17 -5.05 19.93
CA ILE A 305 -7.01 -4.15 20.07
C ILE A 305 -6.99 -3.57 21.48
N ASP A 306 -8.12 -3.04 21.97
CA ASP A 306 -8.23 -2.53 23.32
C ASP A 306 -7.80 -3.56 24.37
N GLN A 307 -8.23 -4.81 24.24
CA GLN A 307 -7.82 -5.88 25.14
C GLN A 307 -6.33 -6.19 25.06
N ALA A 308 -5.75 -6.20 23.85
CA ALA A 308 -4.33 -6.48 23.62
C ALA A 308 -3.43 -5.35 24.15
N LYS A 309 -3.86 -4.08 24.01
CA LYS A 309 -3.05 -2.90 24.33
C LYS A 309 -3.26 -2.37 25.77
N ILE A 310 -4.33 -2.78 26.47
CA ILE A 310 -4.56 -2.42 27.89
C ILE A 310 -3.73 -3.25 28.87
N GLN A 311 -3.21 -4.42 28.48
CA GLN A 311 -2.30 -5.17 29.34
C GLN A 311 -0.92 -4.49 29.32
N PRO A 312 -0.39 -4.01 30.46
CA PRO A 312 0.97 -3.50 30.49
C PRO A 312 1.90 -4.63 30.07
N ASN A 313 2.83 -4.34 29.15
CA ASN A 313 4.01 -5.15 28.92
C ASN A 313 4.75 -5.28 30.27
N GLU A 314 4.44 -6.33 31.04
CA GLU A 314 5.30 -6.78 32.12
C GLU A 314 6.54 -7.39 31.46
N GLY A 315 7.53 -6.54 31.19
CA GLY A 315 8.89 -6.96 30.87
C GLY A 315 9.44 -6.29 29.62
N PHE A 316 10.18 -5.20 29.80
CA PHE A 316 11.65 -5.25 29.73
C PHE A 316 12.18 -3.92 30.29
N ASP A 317 12.68 -3.97 31.53
CA ASP A 317 13.54 -2.93 32.05
C ASP A 317 14.77 -2.80 31.14
N GLY A 318 14.89 -1.64 30.51
CA GLY A 318 16.13 -0.94 30.21
C GLY A 318 17.16 -1.65 29.34
N VAL A 319 17.44 -1.06 28.17
CA VAL A 319 18.81 -0.66 27.86
C VAL A 319 18.77 0.70 27.13
N ASP A 320 19.23 1.74 27.82
CA ASP A 320 19.71 2.97 27.18
C ASP A 320 20.95 2.61 26.34
N PHE A 321 20.94 2.97 25.05
CA PHE A 321 22.14 3.20 24.26
C PHE A 321 21.99 4.52 23.52
#